data_AF-A0A818CFY2-F1
#
_entry.id   AF-A0A818CFY2-F1
#
_cell.length_a   1.000
_cell.length_b   1.000
_cell.length_c   1.000
_cell.angle_alpha   90.00
_cell.angle_beta   90.00
_cell.angle_gamma   90.00
#
_symmetry.space_group_name_H-M   'P 1'
#
loop_
_entity.id
_entity.type
_entity.pdbx_description
1 polymer ?
#
loop_
_entity_poly.entity_id
_entity_poly.type
_entity_poly.pdbx_seq_one_letter_code
_entity_poly.pdbx_strand_id
1 'polypeptide(L)' 'KCPLFGAAYLPKFKGQLCHVAKTTEIGKIFLGLTISMNQLC' A
#
# COMPACT_ATOMS: atom_id res chain seq x y z
N LYS A 1 -0.19 -7.62 0.89
CA LYS A 1 0.98 -6.74 1.15
C LYS A 1 0.47 -5.32 1.39
N CYS A 2 1.19 -4.52 2.15
CA CYS A 2 0.90 -3.10 2.34
C CYS A 2 1.33 -2.33 1.08
N PRO A 3 0.46 -1.47 0.53
CA PRO A 3 0.67 -0.90 -0.81
C PRO A 3 1.87 0.06 -0.86
N LEU A 4 2.09 0.88 0.17
CA LEU A 4 3.16 1.88 0.18
C LEU A 4 4.50 1.32 0.66
N PHE A 5 4.51 0.55 1.75
CA PHE A 5 5.75 0.15 2.43
C PHE A 5 6.17 -1.30 2.10
N GLY A 6 5.43 -2.00 1.24
CA GLY A 6 5.75 -3.37 0.85
C GLY A 6 5.63 -4.42 1.97
N ALA A 7 5.20 -4.03 3.18
CA ALA A 7 5.10 -4.93 4.32
C ALA A 7 4.24 -6.17 4.02
N ALA A 8 4.77 -7.34 4.37
CA ALA A 8 4.08 -8.61 4.19
C ALA A 8 3.12 -8.87 5.36
N TYR A 9 1.93 -9.36 5.03
CA TYR A 9 0.88 -9.67 6.01
C TYR A 9 0.24 -10.99 5.60
N LEU A 10 -0.21 -11.76 6.60
CA LEU A 10 -1.04 -12.94 6.37
C LEU A 10 -2.37 -12.55 5.69
N PRO A 11 -2.97 -13.42 4.86
CA PRO A 11 -4.19 -13.10 4.11
C PRO A 11 -5.37 -12.66 4.98
N LYS A 12 -5.46 -13.15 6.22
CA LYS A 12 -6.49 -12.79 7.21
C LYS A 12 -6.52 -11.30 7.59
N PHE A 13 -5.46 -10.55 7.30
CA PHE A 13 -5.38 -9.12 7.58
C PHE A 13 -5.72 -8.25 6.36
N LYS A 14 -6.13 -8.83 5.23
CA LYS A 14 -6.58 -8.08 4.05
C LYS A 14 -7.78 -7.20 4.42
N GLY A 15 -7.76 -5.93 4.00
CA GLY A 15 -8.80 -4.95 4.32
C GLY A 15 -8.62 -4.23 5.66
N GLN A 16 -7.66 -4.64 6.51
CA GLN A 16 -7.32 -3.91 7.73
C GLN A 16 -6.31 -2.79 7.46
N LEU A 17 -6.21 -1.86 8.42
CA LEU A 17 -5.18 -0.82 8.40
C LEU A 17 -3.78 -1.45 8.55
N CYS A 18 -2.86 -1.05 7.69
CA CYS A 18 -1.47 -1.47 7.73
C CYS A 18 -0.80 -0.90 8.99
N HIS A 19 -0.26 -1.78 9.83
CA HIS A 19 0.34 -1.38 11.11
C HIS A 19 1.61 -0.52 10.93
N VAL A 20 2.34 -0.72 9.84
CA VAL A 20 3.56 0.05 9.51
C VAL A 20 3.19 1.46 9.05
N ALA A 21 2.33 1.55 8.04
CA ALA A 21 1.95 2.83 7.43
C ALA A 21 0.98 3.64 8.30
N LYS A 22 0.18 2.97 9.14
CA LYS A 22 -0.94 3.51 9.93
C LYS A 22 -1.98 4.32 9.14
N THR A 23 -1.90 4.31 7.82
CA THR A 23 -2.72 5.15 6.92
C THR A 23 -3.23 4.40 5.70
N THR A 24 -2.69 3.21 5.41
CA THR A 24 -3.00 2.46 4.18
C THR A 24 -3.67 1.14 4.47
N GLU A 25 -4.56 0.70 3.59
CA GLU A 25 -5.25 -0.58 3.71
C GLU A 25 -4.42 -1.75 3.14
N ILE A 26 -4.34 -2.86 3.87
CA ILE A 26 -3.58 -4.05 3.46
C ILE A 26 -4.26 -4.73 2.28
N GLY A 27 -3.52 -4.90 1.18
CA GLY A 27 -3.99 -5.63 -0.01
C GLY A 27 -4.92 -4.84 -0.92
N LYS A 28 -5.00 -3.51 -0.74
CA LYS A 28 -5.71 -2.60 -1.65
C LYS A 28 -4.96 -2.47 -2.97
N ILE A 29 -5.71 -2.47 -4.07
CA ILE A 29 -5.18 -2.21 -5.42
C ILE A 29 -4.83 -0.72 -5.52
N PHE A 30 -3.63 -0.39 -5.99
CA PHE A 30 -3.15 0.98 -6.14
C PHE A 30 -2.33 1.14 -7.41
N LEU A 31 -2.32 2.34 -8.00
CA LEU A 31 -1.57 2.62 -9.23
C LEU A 31 -0.05 2.57 -9.04
N GLY A 32 0.43 2.99 -7.88
CA GLY A 32 1.85 3.21 -7.60
C GLY A 32 2.05 4.45 -6.74
N LEU A 33 3.23 4.61 -6.15
CA LEU A 33 3.63 5.86 -5.52
C LEU A 33 4.00 6.86 -6.61
N THR A 34 3.33 8.02 -6.65
CA THR A 34 3.60 9.11 -7.59
C THR A 34 4.09 10.33 -6.82
N ILE A 35 5.35 10.70 -7.01
CA ILE A 35 6.01 11.83 -6.34
C ILE A 35 6.69 12.79 -7.32
N SER A 36 6.79 12.41 -8.59
CA SER A 36 7.38 13.22 -9.65
C SER A 36 6.43 13.31 -10.83
N MET A 37 6.36 14.49 -11.45
CA MET A 37 5.57 14.73 -12.67
C MET A 37 5.97 13.81 -13.82
N ASN A 38 7.22 13.34 -13.85
CA ASN A 38 7.71 12.41 -14.86
C ASN A 38 7.03 11.03 -14.80
N GLN A 39 6.43 10.66 -13.67
CA GLN A 39 5.73 9.37 -13.52
C GLN A 39 4.34 9.37 -14.16
N LEU A 40 3.89 10.51 -14.68
CA LEU A 40 2.62 10.68 -15.39
C LEU A 40 2.79 10.85 -16.91
N CYS A 41 4.03 10.86 -17.42
CA CYS A 41 4.33 10.92 -18.87
C CYS A 41 4.52 9.52 -19.46
#